data_AF-A0A060C6W4-F1
#
_entry.id   AF-A0A060C6W4-F1
#
_cell.length_a   1.000
_cell.length_b   1.000
_cell.length_c   1.000
_cell.angle_alpha   90.00
_cell.angle_beta   90.00
_cell.angle_gamma   90.00
#
_symmetry.space_group_name_H-M   'P 1'
#
loop_
_entity.id
_entity.type
_entity.pdbx_description
1 polymer ?
#
loop_
_entity_poly.entity_id
_entity_poly.type
_entity_poly.pdbx_seq_one_letter_code
_entity_poly.pdbx_strand_id
1 'polypeptide(L)'
;MTFNEIFDRLKTKYNLSSKQIEYLKQLELETEIENIEPIENRINYLFSKISEGHDVVLISDMYLPEDTIKSMLKKADPRLPTLPLYLSTSIGYQKTTGMMYKHIFFDLDYHYSKWVHYG
;
A
#
# COMPACT_ATOMS: atom_id res chain seq x y z
N MET A 1 -4.56 -9.89 7.83
CA MET A 1 -5.64 -10.46 6.99
C MET A 1 -5.35 -10.02 5.57
N THR A 2 -5.14 -10.97 4.66
CA THR A 2 -4.76 -10.70 3.25
C THR A 2 -5.99 -10.59 2.35
N PHE A 3 -5.82 -10.08 1.12
CA PHE A 3 -6.86 -10.08 0.08
C PHE A 3 -7.54 -11.45 -0.05
N ASN A 4 -6.76 -12.52 -0.24
CA ASN A 4 -7.31 -13.86 -0.43
C ASN A 4 -8.08 -14.35 0.81
N GLU A 5 -7.57 -14.09 2.02
CA GLU A 5 -8.26 -14.47 3.25
C GLU A 5 -9.62 -13.75 3.42
N ILE A 6 -9.72 -12.48 2.99
CA ILE A 6 -11.00 -11.75 2.97
C ILE A 6 -11.99 -12.46 2.07
N PHE A 7 -11.59 -12.76 0.83
CA PHE A 7 -12.49 -13.40 -0.14
C PHE A 7 -12.82 -14.85 0.20
N ASP A 8 -11.91 -15.60 0.81
CA ASP A 8 -12.19 -16.97 1.29
C ASP A 8 -13.21 -16.97 2.44
N ARG A 9 -13.15 -15.96 3.32
CA ARG A 9 -14.16 -15.74 4.36
C ARG A 9 -15.50 -15.36 3.74
N LEU A 10 -15.53 -14.48 2.74
CA LEU A 10 -16.75 -14.12 2.02
C LEU A 10 -17.37 -15.34 1.33
N LYS A 11 -16.55 -16.17 0.69
CA LYS A 11 -16.98 -17.42 0.04
C LYS A 11 -17.73 -18.32 1.00
N THR A 12 -17.12 -18.54 2.16
CA THR A 12 -17.66 -19.42 3.19
C THR A 12 -18.91 -18.84 3.84
N LYS A 13 -18.88 -17.55 4.20
CA LYS A 13 -19.97 -16.87 4.90
C LYS A 13 -21.25 -16.77 4.07
N TYR A 14 -21.11 -16.56 2.76
CA TYR A 14 -22.24 -16.36 1.85
C TYR A 14 -22.47 -17.53 0.89
N ASN A 15 -21.78 -18.65 1.11
CA ASN A 15 -21.86 -19.87 0.31
C ASN A 15 -21.72 -19.63 -1.21
N LEU A 16 -20.76 -18.76 -1.57
CA LEU A 16 -20.54 -18.34 -2.95
C LEU A 16 -19.74 -19.41 -3.73
N SER A 17 -20.04 -19.54 -5.01
CA SER A 17 -19.25 -20.37 -5.91
C SER A 17 -17.85 -19.78 -6.15
N SER A 18 -16.89 -20.61 -6.54
CA SER A 18 -15.56 -20.14 -6.94
C SER A 18 -15.63 -19.10 -8.06
N LYS A 19 -16.57 -19.25 -9.00
CA LYS A 19 -16.75 -18.30 -10.11
C LYS A 19 -17.21 -16.92 -9.63
N GLN A 20 -18.12 -16.87 -8.66
CA GLN A 20 -18.58 -15.60 -8.07
C GLN A 20 -17.46 -14.91 -7.29
N ILE A 21 -16.67 -15.67 -6.53
CA ILE A 21 -15.55 -15.10 -5.78
C ILE A 21 -14.48 -14.55 -6.71
N GLU A 22 -14.14 -15.27 -7.77
CA GLU A 22 -13.16 -14.77 -8.74
C GLU A 22 -13.64 -13.50 -9.42
N TYR A 23 -14.93 -13.45 -9.80
CA TYR A 23 -15.55 -12.24 -10.32
C TYR A 23 -15.46 -11.06 -9.35
N LEU A 24 -15.78 -11.28 -8.06
CA LEU A 24 -15.72 -10.21 -7.06
C LEU A 24 -14.27 -9.76 -6.79
N LYS A 25 -13.30 -10.69 -6.79
CA LYS A 25 -11.88 -10.35 -6.68
C LYS A 25 -11.45 -9.45 -7.82
N GLN A 26 -11.73 -9.85 -9.06
CA GLN A 26 -11.40 -9.08 -10.25
C GLN A 26 -12.04 -7.69 -10.19
N LEU A 27 -13.34 -7.63 -9.88
CA LEU A 27 -14.09 -6.39 -9.77
C LEU A 27 -13.50 -5.44 -8.72
N GLU A 28 -13.11 -5.94 -7.55
CA GLU A 28 -12.46 -5.16 -6.50
C GLU A 28 -11.15 -4.53 -7.00
N LEU A 29 -10.27 -5.33 -7.60
CA LEU A 29 -8.98 -4.85 -8.08
C LEU A 29 -9.13 -3.80 -9.20
N GLU A 30 -10.02 -4.06 -10.15
CA GLU A 30 -10.31 -3.14 -11.26
C GLU A 30 -10.91 -1.84 -10.75
N THR A 31 -11.90 -1.91 -9.86
CA THR A 31 -12.58 -0.73 -9.31
C THR A 31 -11.63 0.16 -8.52
N GLU A 32 -10.76 -0.43 -7.69
CA GLU A 32 -9.74 0.30 -6.92
C GLU A 32 -8.75 1.04 -7.83
N ILE A 33 -8.30 0.39 -8.90
CA ILE A 33 -7.42 1.04 -9.90
C ILE A 33 -8.20 2.11 -10.68
N GLU A 34 -9.45 1.87 -11.05
CA GLU A 34 -10.27 2.80 -11.83
C GLU A 34 -10.63 4.08 -11.07
N ASN A 35 -10.82 3.99 -9.76
CA ASN A 35 -11.34 5.10 -8.96
C ASN A 35 -10.30 5.76 -8.05
N ILE A 36 -9.02 5.39 -8.13
CA ILE A 36 -7.97 6.11 -7.40
C ILE A 36 -7.86 7.55 -7.88
N GLU A 37 -7.86 8.49 -6.93
CA GLU A 37 -7.68 9.92 -7.16
C GLU A 37 -6.41 10.43 -6.47
N PRO A 38 -5.51 11.13 -7.18
CA PRO A 38 -4.31 11.69 -6.59
C PRO A 38 -4.63 12.90 -5.70
N ILE A 39 -3.90 13.02 -4.58
CA ILE A 39 -3.85 14.26 -3.81
C ILE A 39 -2.61 15.04 -4.27
N GLU A 40 -2.76 15.79 -5.36
CA GLU A 40 -1.66 16.47 -6.07
C GLU A 40 -0.71 17.25 -5.15
N ASN A 41 -1.27 18.05 -4.22
CA ASN A 41 -0.46 18.83 -3.29
C ASN A 41 0.41 17.95 -2.38
N ARG A 42 -0.07 16.76 -2.00
CA ARG A 42 0.70 15.81 -1.17
C ARG A 42 1.80 15.14 -1.99
N ILE A 43 1.50 14.77 -3.24
CA ILE A 43 2.48 14.18 -4.15
C ILE A 43 3.60 15.18 -4.42
N ASN A 44 3.26 16.44 -4.72
CA ASN A 44 4.26 17.48 -4.95
C ASN A 44 5.10 17.78 -3.70
N TYR A 45 4.48 17.83 -2.52
CA TYR A 45 5.21 17.97 -1.25
C TYR A 45 6.17 16.81 -0.99
N LEU A 46 5.70 15.57 -1.25
CA LEU A 46 6.53 14.38 -1.14
C LEU A 46 7.79 14.50 -2.01
N PHE A 47 7.63 14.84 -3.28
CA PHE A 47 8.78 14.99 -4.19
C PHE A 47 9.66 16.20 -3.87
N SER A 48 9.11 17.25 -3.24
CA SER A 48 9.94 18.34 -2.72
C SER A 48 10.90 17.84 -1.65
N LYS A 49 10.44 16.94 -0.75
CA LYS A 49 11.31 16.36 0.29
C LYS A 49 12.41 15.48 -0.28
N ILE A 50 12.12 14.72 -1.33
CA ILE A 50 13.14 13.97 -2.07
C ILE A 50 14.18 14.94 -2.67
N SER A 51 13.73 16.04 -3.28
CA SER A 51 14.64 17.04 -3.86
C SER A 51 15.49 17.79 -2.81
N GLU A 52 15.01 17.88 -1.57
CA GLU A 52 15.76 18.42 -0.42
C GLU A 52 16.79 17.42 0.14
N GLY A 53 16.84 16.18 -0.39
CA GLY A 53 17.78 15.14 0.01
C GLY A 53 17.26 14.20 1.10
N HIS A 54 15.95 14.19 1.36
CA HIS A 54 15.34 13.25 2.31
C HIS A 54 15.03 11.91 1.66
N ASP A 55 15.29 10.83 2.40
CA ASP A 55 14.75 9.51 2.09
C ASP A 55 13.25 9.47 2.37
N VAL A 56 12.48 9.00 1.39
CA VAL A 56 11.02 8.91 1.48
C VAL A 56 10.58 7.50 1.14
N VAL A 57 9.71 6.94 1.98
CA VAL A 57 9.11 5.63 1.80
C VAL A 57 7.59 5.71 1.89
N LEU A 58 6.92 4.85 1.14
CA LEU A 58 5.48 4.67 1.19
C LEU A 58 5.17 3.51 2.14
N ILE A 59 4.21 3.69 3.04
CA ILE A 59 3.81 2.66 4.00
C ILE A 59 2.29 2.55 3.96
N SER A 60 1.76 1.34 3.80
CA SER A 60 0.31 1.14 3.74
C SER A 60 -0.15 -0.11 4.48
N ASP A 61 -1.22 0.04 5.27
CA ASP A 61 -1.92 -1.07 5.91
C ASP A 61 -3.10 -1.51 5.02
N MET A 62 -2.82 -1.82 3.75
CA MET A 62 -3.84 -2.18 2.76
C MET A 62 -3.85 -3.69 2.52
N TYR A 63 -5.05 -4.23 2.36
CA TYR A 63 -5.24 -5.66 2.10
C TYR A 63 -4.96 -6.05 0.64
N LEU A 64 -4.91 -5.08 -0.28
CA LEU A 64 -4.74 -5.30 -1.72
C LEU A 64 -3.37 -5.93 -2.06
N PRO A 65 -3.28 -6.68 -3.17
CA PRO A 65 -2.01 -7.16 -3.70
C PRO A 65 -1.06 -6.01 -4.06
N GLU A 66 0.25 -6.24 -3.94
CA GLU A 66 1.28 -5.22 -4.20
C GLU A 66 1.24 -4.69 -5.63
N ASP A 67 1.04 -5.57 -6.63
CA ASP A 67 0.96 -5.17 -8.03
C ASP A 67 -0.24 -4.26 -8.31
N THR A 68 -1.36 -4.46 -7.62
CA THR A 68 -2.54 -3.59 -7.69
C THR A 68 -2.20 -2.22 -7.11
N ILE A 69 -1.55 -2.16 -5.94
CA ILE A 69 -1.14 -0.89 -5.32
C ILE A 69 -0.13 -0.15 -6.22
N LYS A 70 0.84 -0.85 -6.82
CA LYS A 70 1.77 -0.25 -7.79
C LYS A 70 1.05 0.32 -9.01
N SER A 71 0.01 -0.35 -9.49
CA SER A 71 -0.83 0.13 -10.58
C SER A 71 -1.61 1.39 -10.19
N MET A 72 -2.19 1.42 -8.99
CA MET A 72 -2.86 2.60 -8.43
C MET A 72 -1.89 3.79 -8.29
N LEU A 73 -0.70 3.56 -7.71
CA LEU A 73 0.34 4.58 -7.58
C LEU A 73 0.77 5.13 -8.93
N LYS A 74 1.00 4.27 -9.93
CA LYS A 74 1.38 4.68 -11.29
C LYS A 74 0.32 5.55 -11.95
N LYS A 75 -0.95 5.23 -11.74
CA LYS A 75 -2.08 6.01 -12.26
C LYS A 75 -2.19 7.38 -11.56
N ALA A 76 -1.97 7.42 -10.25
CA ALA A 76 -1.97 8.66 -9.49
C ALA A 76 -0.82 9.60 -9.89
N ASP A 77 0.41 9.07 -9.99
CA ASP A 77 1.56 9.79 -10.55
C ASP A 77 2.66 8.78 -10.95
N PRO A 78 3.22 8.85 -12.18
CA PRO A 78 4.19 7.88 -12.68
C PRO A 78 5.50 7.81 -11.89
N ARG A 79 5.79 8.80 -11.04
CA ARG A 79 6.97 8.83 -10.17
C ARG A 79 6.76 8.03 -8.89
N LEU A 80 5.53 7.85 -8.42
CA LEU A 80 5.27 7.17 -7.13
C LEU A 80 5.76 5.71 -7.08
N PRO A 81 5.61 4.89 -8.15
CA PRO A 81 6.08 3.50 -8.13
C PRO A 81 7.60 3.34 -7.99
N THR A 82 8.40 4.41 -8.13
CA THR A 82 9.85 4.35 -7.96
C THR A 82 10.29 4.41 -6.50
N LEU A 83 9.36 4.70 -5.58
CA LEU A 83 9.64 4.83 -4.15
C LEU A 83 9.54 3.46 -3.46
N PRO A 84 10.34 3.21 -2.41
CA PRO A 84 10.18 2.03 -1.58
C PRO A 84 8.75 1.95 -1.00
N LEU A 85 8.13 0.78 -1.10
CA LEU A 85 6.76 0.53 -0.66
C LEU A 85 6.74 -0.60 0.37
N TYR A 86 6.25 -0.29 1.57
CA TYR A 86 6.07 -1.26 2.66
C TYR A 86 4.58 -1.52 2.87
N LEU A 87 4.19 -2.79 2.72
CA LEU A 87 2.80 -3.25 2.87
C LEU A 87 2.68 -4.21 4.06
N SER A 88 1.66 -3.99 4.89
CA SER A 88 1.40 -4.87 6.03
C SER A 88 1.06 -6.30 5.62
N THR A 89 0.46 -6.48 4.45
CA THR A 89 0.15 -7.80 3.89
C THR A 89 1.40 -8.57 3.47
N SER A 90 2.44 -7.89 3.00
CA SER A 90 3.71 -8.51 2.60
C SER A 90 4.61 -8.78 3.82
N ILE A 91 4.63 -7.87 4.79
CA ILE A 91 5.58 -7.88 5.91
C ILE A 91 5.02 -8.61 7.14
N GLY A 92 3.69 -8.70 7.27
CA GLY A 92 3.02 -9.30 8.42
C GLY A 92 2.96 -8.40 9.66
N TYR A 93 3.46 -7.17 9.57
CA TYR A 93 3.39 -6.16 10.63
C TYR A 93 2.38 -5.05 10.29
N GLN A 94 1.71 -4.50 11.29
CA GLN A 94 0.75 -3.39 11.11
C GLN A 94 1.34 -2.09 11.65
N LYS A 95 0.87 -0.93 11.15
CA LYS A 95 1.27 0.37 11.72
C LYS A 95 0.81 0.52 13.17
N THR A 96 -0.38 0.00 13.50
CA THR A 96 -0.99 0.10 14.84
C THR A 96 -0.17 -0.57 15.94
N THR A 97 0.62 -1.60 15.61
CA THR A 97 1.47 -2.29 16.57
C THR A 97 2.85 -1.65 16.71
N GLY A 98 3.15 -0.62 15.91
CA GLY A 98 4.48 -0.01 15.82
C GLY A 98 5.55 -0.89 15.16
N MET A 99 5.26 -2.18 14.91
CA MET A 99 6.22 -3.13 14.37
C MET A 99 6.59 -2.82 12.92
N MET A 100 5.66 -2.27 12.14
CA MET A 100 5.94 -1.82 10.77
C MET A 100 7.06 -0.77 10.76
N TYR A 101 6.96 0.25 11.61
CA TYR A 101 7.99 1.30 11.70
C TYR A 101 9.32 0.74 12.19
N LYS A 102 9.30 -0.18 13.15
CA LYS A 102 10.51 -0.85 13.63
C LYS A 102 11.19 -1.67 12.53
N HIS A 103 10.42 -2.40 11.73
CA HIS A 103 10.94 -3.17 10.60
C HIS A 103 11.61 -2.27 9.58
N ILE A 104 10.92 -1.20 9.15
CA ILE A 104 11.45 -0.22 8.18
C ILE A 104 12.72 0.45 8.71
N PHE A 105 12.75 0.81 10.00
CA PHE A 105 13.91 1.43 10.63
C PHE A 105 15.17 0.58 10.52
N PHE A 106 15.05 -0.75 10.62
CA PHE A 106 16.20 -1.66 10.48
C PHE A 106 16.49 -2.09 9.04
N ASP A 107 15.51 -1.98 8.15
CA ASP A 107 15.65 -2.29 6.72
C ASP A 107 16.34 -1.15 5.95
N LEU A 108 16.08 0.09 6.35
CA LEU A 108 16.76 1.26 5.81
C LEU A 108 18.14 1.45 6.47
N ASP A 109 19.09 1.96 5.70
CA ASP A 109 20.39 2.42 6.21
C ASP A 109 20.21 3.77 6.94
N TYR A 110 19.47 3.71 8.04
CA TYR A 110 18.87 4.86 8.68
C TYR A 110 19.86 5.54 9.64
N HIS A 111 20.43 6.65 9.19
CA HIS A 111 21.44 7.42 9.91
C HIS A 111 20.91 8.72 10.54
N TYR A 112 19.60 8.98 10.47
CA TYR A 112 19.06 10.31 10.80
C TYR A 112 18.42 10.37 12.19
N SER A 113 18.63 11.49 12.87
CA SER A 113 18.04 11.74 14.19
C SER A 113 16.54 12.06 14.18
N LYS A 114 15.88 12.09 13.00
CA LYS A 114 14.50 12.59 12.86
C LYS A 114 13.71 11.79 11.80
N TRP A 115 12.69 11.06 12.27
CA TRP A 115 11.64 10.45 11.43
C TRP A 115 10.40 11.33 11.45
N VAL A 116 9.80 11.61 10.29
CA VAL A 116 8.53 12.35 10.19
C VAL A 116 7.50 11.46 9.51
N HIS A 117 6.37 11.24 10.18
CA HIS A 117 5.25 10.47 9.65
C HIS A 117 4.13 11.39 9.18
N TYR A 118 3.58 11.10 7.99
CA TYR A 118 2.37 11.71 7.47
C TYR A 118 1.32 10.61 7.29
N GLY A 119 0.13 10.83 7.84
CA GLY A 119 -1.03 9.95 7.75
C GLY A 119 -2.23 10.64 7.13
#